data_AF-A0A6G0JCK3-F1
#
_entry.id   AF-A0A6G0JCK3-F1
#
_cell.length_a   1.000
_cell.length_b   1.000
_cell.length_c   1.000
_cell.angle_alpha   90.00
_cell.angle_beta   90.00
_cell.angle_gamma   90.00
#
_symmetry.space_group_name_H-M   'P 1'
#
loop_
_entity.id
_entity.type
_entity.pdbx_description
1 polymer ?
#
loop_
_entity_poly.entity_id
_entity_poly.type
_entity_poly.pdbx_seq_one_letter_code
_entity_poly.pdbx_strand_id
1 'polypeptide(L)' 'MSLKLYANLISQPSRAAEWVLRLKKQEHEFVATDFGSATFTSPQFLAMNPNGLIPVLQ' A
#
# COMPACT_ATOMS: atom_id res chain seq x y z
N MET A 1 14.30 9.41 -2.25
CA MET A 1 12.95 8.96 -2.65
C MET A 1 12.24 8.58 -1.36
N SER A 2 11.04 9.11 -1.14
CA SER A 2 10.25 8.75 0.05
C SER A 2 9.56 7.41 -0.21
N LEU A 3 9.59 6.52 0.78
CA LEU A 3 8.88 5.23 0.74
C LEU A 3 7.38 5.49 0.57
N LYS A 4 6.69 4.76 -0.29
CA LYS A 4 5.23 4.82 -0.42
C LYS A 4 4.58 3.54 0.08
N LEU A 5 3.53 3.66 0.88
CA LEU A 5 2.67 2.56 1.26
C LEU A 5 1.30 2.72 0.59
N TYR A 6 1.03 1.90 -0.43
CA TYR A 6 -0.30 1.78 -1.02
C TYR A 6 -1.14 0.85 -0.16
N ALA A 7 -2.19 1.37 0.47
CA ALA A 7 -2.91 0.65 1.52
C ALA A 7 -4.33 1.17 1.75
N ASN A 8 -5.13 0.34 2.42
CA ASN A 8 -6.40 0.72 3.02
C ASN A 8 -6.44 0.19 4.45
N LEU A 9 -6.71 1.04 5.44
CA LEU A 9 -6.66 0.63 6.86
C LEU A 9 -7.81 -0.29 7.29
N ILE A 10 -8.80 -0.58 6.44
CA ILE A 10 -9.75 -1.67 6.69
C ILE A 10 -9.07 -3.04 6.48
N SER A 11 -8.07 -3.14 5.60
CA SER A 11 -7.28 -4.36 5.37
C SER A 11 -6.35 -4.64 6.55
N GLN A 12 -6.44 -5.86 7.10
CA GLN A 12 -5.56 -6.33 8.18
C GLN A 12 -4.07 -6.28 7.82
N PRO A 13 -3.59 -6.83 6.68
CA PRO A 13 -2.18 -6.76 6.32
C PRO A 13 -1.71 -5.32 6.07
N SER A 14 -2.58 -4.45 5.54
CA SER A 14 -2.26 -3.03 5.37
C SER A 14 -2.06 -2.31 6.71
N ARG A 15 -2.90 -2.56 7.72
CA ARG A 15 -2.68 -2.02 9.06
C ARG A 15 -1.39 -2.53 9.69
N ALA A 16 -1.07 -3.81 9.52
CA ALA A 16 0.17 -4.37 10.04
C ALA A 16 1.41 -3.69 9.46
N ALA A 17 1.44 -3.47 8.14
CA ALA A 17 2.52 -2.73 7.48
C ALA A 17 2.63 -1.29 8.00
N GLU A 18 1.51 -0.55 8.03
CA GLU A 18 1.46 0.82 8.56
C GLU A 18 1.99 0.93 9.99
N TRP A 19 1.58 0.00 10.87
CA TRP A 19 2.04 -0.03 12.26
C TRP A 19 3.54 -0.22 12.38
N VAL A 20 4.12 -1.14 11.61
CA VAL A 20 5.57 -1.37 11.64
C VAL A 20 6.33 -0.11 11.20
N LEU A 21 5.87 0.55 10.12
CA LEU A 21 6.51 1.79 9.64
C LEU A 21 6.47 2.90 10.70
N ARG A 22 5.31 3.09 11.35
CA ARG A 22 5.16 4.07 12.44
C ARG A 22 6.04 3.75 13.64
N LEU A 23 6.05 2.49 14.10
CA LEU A 23 6.86 2.06 15.24
C LEU A 23 8.36 2.26 15.00
N LYS A 24 8.81 2.06 13.75
CA LYS A 24 10.19 2.29 13.33
C LYS A 24 10.51 3.75 13.03
N LYS A 25 9.51 4.65 13.14
CA LYS A 25 9.63 6.06 12.75
C LYS A 25 10.14 6.23 11.31
N GLN A 26 9.76 5.30 10.44
CA GLN A 26 10.12 5.36 9.03
C GLN A 26 9.22 6.38 8.35
N GLU A 27 9.80 7.43 7.77
CA GLU A 27 9.05 8.37 6.96
C GLU A 27 8.54 7.68 5.69
N HIS A 28 7.26 7.85 5.41
CA HIS A 28 6.61 7.28 4.24
C HIS A 28 5.37 8.08 3.87
N GLU A 29 5.02 8.05 2.59
CA GLU A 29 3.76 8.54 2.06
C GLU A 29 2.71 7.44 2.14
N PHE A 30 1.59 7.71 2.81
CA PHE A 30 0.44 6.81 2.81
C PHE A 30 -0.44 7.11 1.59
N VAL A 31 -0.52 6.16 0.65
CA VAL A 31 -1.36 6.26 -0.55
C VAL A 31 -2.61 5.43 -0.35
N ALA A 32 -3.71 6.10 0.01
CA ALA A 32 -5.00 5.46 0.20
C ALA A 32 -5.46 4.78 -1.10
N THR A 33 -5.74 3.48 -1.03
CA THR A 33 -6.20 2.68 -2.17
C THR A 33 -7.56 2.07 -1.85
N ASP A 34 -8.62 2.57 -2.47
CA ASP A 34 -9.99 2.13 -2.18
C ASP A 34 -10.31 0.80 -2.83
N PHE A 35 -10.90 -0.12 -2.06
CA PHE A 35 -11.35 -1.43 -2.57
C PHE A 35 -12.30 -1.27 -3.75
N GLY A 36 -12.14 -2.10 -4.78
CA GLY A 36 -12.94 -2.04 -5.99
C GLY A 36 -12.58 -0.90 -6.95
N SER A 37 -11.56 -0.08 -6.62
CA SER A 37 -11.05 0.91 -7.56
C SER A 37 -10.35 0.26 -8.77
N ALA A 38 -10.38 0.94 -9.91
CA ALA A 38 -9.67 0.52 -11.12
C ALA A 38 -8.13 0.48 -10.94
N THR A 39 -7.61 1.06 -9.86
CA THR A 39 -6.20 1.05 -9.49
C THR A 39 -5.64 -0.37 -9.44
N PHE A 40 -6.37 -1.33 -8.87
CA PHE A 40 -5.91 -2.72 -8.72
C PHE A 40 -5.72 -3.47 -10.05
N THR A 41 -6.43 -3.04 -11.09
CA THR A 41 -6.32 -3.58 -12.44
C THR A 41 -5.41 -2.78 -13.35
N SER A 42 -4.90 -1.63 -12.88
CA SER A 42 -4.05 -0.77 -13.69
C SER A 42 -2.70 -1.46 -13.96
N PRO A 43 -2.15 -1.38 -15.18
CA PRO A 43 -0.83 -1.94 -15.50
C PRO A 43 0.26 -1.41 -14.57
N GLN A 44 0.16 -0.15 -14.15
CA GLN A 44 1.10 0.49 -13.25
C GLN A 44 1.09 -0.15 -11.86
N PHE A 45 -0.09 -0.47 -11.31
CA PHE A 45 -0.20 -1.14 -10.02
C PHE A 45 0.21 -2.61 -10.10
N LEU A 46 -0.19 -3.31 -11.16
CA LEU A 46 0.18 -4.70 -11.38
C LEU A 46 1.69 -4.88 -11.62
N ALA A 47 2.37 -3.87 -12.15
CA ALA A 47 3.84 -3.86 -12.23
C ALA A 47 4.51 -3.83 -10.84
N MET A 48 3.85 -3.24 -9.83
CA MET A 48 4.34 -3.23 -8.45
C MET A 48 3.96 -4.50 -7.68
N ASN A 49 2.72 -4.99 -7.88
CA ASN A 49 2.24 -6.24 -7.31
C ASN A 49 1.40 -7.00 -8.34
N PRO A 50 1.95 -8.04 -8.99
CA PRO A 50 1.24 -8.83 -10.00
C PRO A 50 -0.03 -9.51 -9.49
N ASN A 51 -0.17 -9.69 -8.17
CA ASN A 51 -1.39 -10.25 -7.58
C ASN A 51 -2.53 -9.23 -7.48
N GLY A 52 -2.27 -7.93 -7.69
CA GLY A 52 -3.29 -6.89 -7.60
C GLY A 52 -3.86 -6.71 -6.20
N LEU A 53 -3.03 -6.87 -5.16
CA LEU A 53 -3.45 -6.79 -3.75
C LEU A 53 -2.75 -5.65 -3.02
N ILE A 54 -3.35 -5.19 -1.92
CA ILE A 54 -2.73 -4.30 -0.94
C ILE A 54 -2.39 -5.06 0.35
N PRO A 55 -1.35 -4.66 1.10
CA PRO A 55 -0.49 -3.49 0.88
C PRO A 55 0.58 -3.68 -0.21
N VAL A 56 1.10 -2.58 -0.74
CA VAL A 56 2.32 -2.52 -1.58
C VAL A 56 3.26 -1.45 -1.04
N LEU A 57 4.55 -1.79 -0.93
CA LEU A 57 5.63 -0.86 -0.58
C LEU A 57 6.44 -0.56 -1.84
N GLN A 58 6.67 0.73 -2.11
CA GLN A 58 7.46 1.22 -3.26
C GLN A 58 8.51 2.23 -2.82
#